data_AF-Q9V0I3-F1
#
_entry.id   AF-Q9V0I3-F1
#
_cell.length_a   1.000
_cell.length_b   1.000
_cell.length_c   1.000
_cell.angle_alpha   90.00
_cell.angle_beta   90.00
_cell.angle_gamma   90.00
#
_symmetry.space_group_name_H-M   'P 1'
#
loop_
_entity.id
_entity.type
_entity.pdbx_description
1 polymer ?
#
loop_
_entity_poly.entity_id
_entity_poly.type
_entity_poly.pdbx_seq_one_letter_code
_entity_poly.pdbx_strand_id
1 'polypeptide(L)'
;MKFEELLYSIGSLVEKMGAKMKDFIIPSPSEKIPKSKFLKRNLTPHELISLRLQLSFLLFLVISLISMLLRNLPILILAFTLEFLYIRYTLIKNREFMVSFNPYRFFYYGISTMTFLAFLGYLILRNFTKALKYYLVYIGIISLAVLGFRYYFKHRFGRDYTYGIVEEIKNDLAKVFVHDDISANVKPGYYWVPANANIKEGDIVKLLVEQRTFRGSIPVRILEVSQSSQTSTEPKDESE
;
A
#
# COMPACT_ATOMS: atom_id res chain seq x y z
N MET A 1 28.21 38.85 10.62
CA MET A 1 28.15 37.52 9.98
C MET A 1 29.20 37.47 8.90
N LYS A 2 30.19 36.58 9.04
CA LYS A 2 31.34 36.50 8.14
C LYS A 2 30.99 35.62 6.94
N PHE A 3 31.45 35.99 5.75
CA PHE A 3 31.20 35.29 4.48
C PHE A 3 31.51 33.78 4.54
N GLU A 4 32.49 33.39 5.36
CA GLU A 4 32.87 32.01 5.65
C GLU A 4 31.76 31.20 6.35
N GLU A 5 31.01 31.79 7.29
CA GLU A 5 29.87 31.13 7.95
C GLU A 5 28.73 30.89 6.97
N LEU A 6 28.56 31.80 6.00
CA LEU A 6 27.53 31.70 4.95
C LEU A 6 27.89 30.59 3.96
N LEU A 7 29.15 30.51 3.52
CA LEU A 7 29.64 29.41 2.67
C LEU A 7 29.56 28.05 3.37
N TYR A 8 29.94 27.97 4.65
CA TYR A 8 29.82 26.75 5.44
C TYR A 8 28.36 26.32 5.63
N SER A 9 27.46 27.28 5.90
CA SER A 9 26.02 27.03 5.99
C SER A 9 25.47 26.47 4.67
N ILE A 10 25.79 27.09 3.53
CA ILE A 10 25.41 26.59 2.20
C ILE A 10 25.96 25.20 1.95
N GLY A 11 27.25 24.96 2.22
CA GLY A 11 27.89 23.65 2.06
C GLY A 11 27.20 22.57 2.88
N SER A 12 26.93 22.84 4.15
CA SER A 12 26.22 21.91 5.04
C SER A 12 24.78 21.64 4.59
N LEU A 13 24.12 22.62 3.96
CA LEU A 13 22.76 22.51 3.46
C LEU A 13 22.73 21.66 2.18
N VAL A 14 23.67 21.88 1.27
CA VAL A 14 23.86 21.07 0.05
C VAL A 14 24.18 19.63 0.41
N GLU A 15 25.05 19.38 1.39
CA GLU A 15 25.38 18.03 1.84
C GLU A 15 24.17 17.31 2.46
N LYS A 16 23.41 18.00 3.33
CA LYS A 16 22.16 17.48 3.90
C LYS A 16 21.10 17.20 2.82
N MET A 17 20.99 18.06 1.81
CA MET A 17 20.09 17.84 0.67
C MET A 17 20.55 16.65 -0.19
N GLY A 18 21.85 16.54 -0.46
CA GLY A 18 22.44 15.42 -1.20
C GLY A 18 22.22 14.08 -0.50
N ALA A 19 22.45 14.02 0.80
CA ALA A 19 22.19 12.82 1.61
C ALA A 19 20.71 12.43 1.60
N LYS A 20 19.79 13.40 1.74
CA LYS A 20 18.34 13.14 1.65
C LYS A 20 17.91 12.68 0.26
N MET A 21 18.47 13.25 -0.79
CA MET A 21 18.17 12.87 -2.17
C MET A 21 18.70 11.46 -2.48
N LYS A 22 19.88 11.11 -1.97
CA LYS A 22 20.43 9.75 -2.05
C LYS A 22 19.55 8.74 -1.31
N ASP A 23 19.10 9.04 -0.09
CA ASP A 23 18.15 8.20 0.66
C ASP A 23 16.80 8.07 -0.06
N PHE A 24 16.35 9.11 -0.77
CA PHE A 24 15.12 9.04 -1.55
C PHE A 24 15.25 8.11 -2.77
N ILE A 25 16.38 8.16 -3.48
CA ILE A 25 16.63 7.34 -4.68
C ILE A 25 16.99 5.89 -4.30
N ILE A 26 17.76 5.72 -3.23
CA ILE A 26 18.23 4.42 -2.72
C ILE A 26 17.81 4.33 -1.24
N PRO A 27 16.52 4.07 -0.98
CA PRO A 27 16.00 3.96 0.37
C PRO A 27 16.54 2.72 1.07
N SER A 28 16.80 2.86 2.37
CA SER A 28 17.05 1.76 3.29
C SER A 28 15.84 1.54 4.20
N PRO A 29 15.57 0.30 4.67
CA PRO A 29 14.53 0.04 5.66
C PRO A 29 14.74 0.91 6.90
N SER A 30 13.65 1.42 7.47
CA SER A 30 13.72 2.23 8.69
C SER A 30 12.97 1.55 9.82
N GLU A 31 13.60 1.53 11.00
CA GLU A 31 12.99 1.06 12.26
C GLU A 31 12.00 2.08 12.85
N LYS A 32 11.92 3.29 12.29
CA LYS A 32 11.08 4.36 12.85
C LYS A 32 9.64 4.22 12.37
N ILE A 33 8.71 4.12 13.33
CA ILE A 33 7.28 4.08 13.06
C ILE A 33 6.85 5.31 12.24
N PRO A 34 6.12 5.13 11.13
CA PRO A 34 5.65 6.23 10.32
C PRO A 34 4.67 7.08 11.13
N LYS A 35 5.05 8.34 11.39
CA LYS A 35 4.19 9.29 12.11
C LYS A 35 3.31 10.07 11.13
N SER A 36 2.05 10.25 11.49
CA SER A 36 1.11 11.18 10.88
C SER A 36 1.14 12.50 11.66
N LYS A 37 1.41 13.63 10.99
CA LYS A 37 1.24 14.98 11.60
C LYS A 37 -0.17 15.54 11.40
N PHE A 38 -0.94 15.01 10.44
CA PHE A 38 -2.16 15.65 9.94
C PHE A 38 -3.44 14.85 10.21
N LEU A 39 -3.36 13.55 10.46
CA LEU A 39 -4.54 12.74 10.80
C LEU A 39 -4.56 12.45 12.31
N LYS A 40 -5.58 12.99 12.99
CA LYS A 40 -5.93 12.71 14.41
C LYS A 40 -6.64 11.35 14.62
N ARG A 41 -6.68 10.51 13.58
CA ARG A 41 -7.38 9.23 13.62
C ARG A 41 -6.40 8.14 14.06
N ASN A 42 -6.84 7.20 14.89
CA ASN A 42 -6.07 6.03 15.32
C ASN A 42 -5.85 5.07 14.14
N LEU A 43 -5.05 5.49 13.16
CA LEU A 43 -4.64 4.67 12.03
C LEU A 43 -3.42 3.87 12.43
N THR A 44 -3.45 2.60 12.08
CA THR A 44 -2.30 1.72 12.25
C THR A 44 -1.18 2.14 11.29
N PRO A 45 0.10 1.86 11.60
CA PRO A 45 1.21 2.18 10.70
C PRO A 45 0.98 1.68 9.28
N HIS A 46 0.45 0.46 9.15
CA HIS A 46 0.10 -0.15 7.88
C HIS A 46 -0.93 0.66 7.08
N GLU A 47 -2.04 1.03 7.71
CA GLU A 47 -3.10 1.82 7.07
C GLU A 47 -2.61 3.21 6.67
N LEU A 48 -1.74 3.83 7.47
CA LEU A 48 -1.14 5.12 7.12
C LEU A 48 -0.27 5.01 5.86
N ILE A 49 0.48 3.92 5.72
CA ILE A 49 1.28 3.67 4.51
C ILE A 49 0.38 3.41 3.31
N SER A 50 -0.65 2.55 3.46
CA SER A 50 -1.63 2.28 2.40
C SER A 50 -2.32 3.58 1.94
N LEU A 51 -2.75 4.42 2.88
CA LEU A 51 -3.35 5.73 2.59
C LEU A 51 -2.38 6.65 1.83
N ARG A 52 -1.10 6.72 2.23
CA ARG A 52 -0.10 7.53 1.51
C ARG A 52 0.08 7.08 0.07
N LEU A 53 0.15 5.77 -0.16
CA LEU A 53 0.25 5.20 -1.49
C LEU A 53 -1.01 5.50 -2.33
N GLN A 54 -2.21 5.37 -1.74
CA GLN A 54 -3.48 5.71 -2.41
C GLN A 54 -3.56 7.20 -2.78
N LEU A 55 -3.18 8.09 -1.86
CA LEU A 55 -3.19 9.53 -2.11
C LEU A 55 -2.13 9.94 -3.16
N SER A 56 -0.96 9.32 -3.13
CA SER A 56 0.07 9.53 -4.15
C SER A 56 -0.41 9.10 -5.53
N PHE A 57 -1.01 7.91 -5.61
CA PHE A 57 -1.56 7.41 -6.87
C PHE A 57 -2.71 8.29 -7.39
N LEU A 58 -3.60 8.76 -6.51
CA LEU A 58 -4.65 9.71 -6.87
C LEU A 58 -4.07 11.01 -7.44
N LEU A 59 -3.04 11.57 -6.78
CA LEU A 59 -2.35 12.76 -7.26
C LEU A 59 -1.70 12.51 -8.63
N PHE A 60 -1.06 11.35 -8.82
CA PHE A 60 -0.50 10.94 -10.10
C PHE A 60 -1.56 10.86 -11.20
N LEU A 61 -2.76 10.33 -10.91
CA LEU A 61 -3.87 10.31 -11.86
C LEU A 61 -4.32 11.72 -12.27
N VAL A 62 -4.45 12.63 -11.30
CA VAL A 62 -4.82 14.03 -11.57
C VAL A 62 -3.77 14.71 -12.44
N ILE A 63 -2.48 14.56 -12.12
CA ILE A 63 -1.39 15.14 -12.91
C ILE A 63 -1.34 14.53 -14.31
N SER A 64 -1.56 13.22 -14.44
CA SER A 64 -1.61 12.52 -15.73
C SER A 64 -2.75 13.05 -16.61
N LEU A 65 -3.93 13.27 -16.01
CA LEU A 65 -5.07 13.88 -16.69
C LEU A 65 -4.75 15.31 -17.15
N ILE A 66 -4.15 16.13 -16.29
CA ILE A 66 -3.74 17.50 -16.64
C ILE A 66 -2.72 17.49 -17.78
N SER A 67 -1.69 16.63 -17.70
CA SER A 67 -0.69 16.45 -18.76
C SER A 67 -1.35 16.07 -20.10
N MET A 68 -2.34 15.18 -20.05
CA MET A 68 -3.12 14.79 -21.23
C MET A 68 -3.89 15.96 -21.84
N LEU A 69 -4.53 16.80 -21.02
CA LEU A 69 -5.25 17.99 -21.47
C LEU A 69 -4.31 19.03 -22.08
N LEU A 70 -3.15 19.26 -21.45
CA LEU A 70 -2.11 20.18 -21.91
C LEU A 70 -1.28 19.63 -23.08
N ARG A 71 -1.44 18.34 -23.44
CA ARG A 71 -0.62 17.61 -24.42
C ARG A 71 0.88 17.67 -24.13
N ASN A 72 1.24 17.69 -22.85
CA ASN A 72 2.62 17.87 -22.41
C ASN A 72 3.21 16.55 -21.92
N LEU A 73 3.83 15.81 -22.84
CA LEU A 73 4.48 14.53 -22.58
C LEU A 73 5.59 14.61 -21.51
N PRO A 74 6.48 15.62 -21.50
CA PRO A 74 7.47 15.78 -20.43
C PRO A 74 6.86 15.79 -19.02
N ILE A 75 5.70 16.43 -18.82
CA ILE A 75 5.01 16.42 -17.52
C ILE A 75 4.57 15.00 -17.14
N LEU A 76 4.04 14.21 -18.07
CA LEU A 76 3.65 12.83 -17.80
C LEU A 76 4.85 11.96 -17.38
N ILE A 77 5.97 12.09 -18.09
CA ILE A 77 7.20 11.34 -17.81
C ILE A 77 7.76 11.73 -16.44
N LEU A 78 7.81 13.04 -16.14
CA LEU A 78 8.27 13.53 -14.84
C LEU A 78 7.37 13.05 -13.71
N ALA A 79 6.04 13.15 -13.89
CA ALA A 79 5.07 12.69 -12.90
C ALA A 79 5.20 11.20 -12.63
N PHE A 80 5.31 10.37 -13.67
CA PHE A 80 5.52 8.93 -13.51
C PHE A 80 6.84 8.61 -12.81
N THR A 81 7.92 9.32 -13.16
CA THR A 81 9.23 9.12 -12.53
C THR A 81 9.18 9.45 -11.03
N LEU A 82 8.58 10.58 -10.67
CA LEU A 82 8.43 10.99 -9.27
C LEU A 82 7.53 10.03 -8.49
N GLU A 83 6.41 9.60 -9.06
CA GLU A 83 5.50 8.62 -8.46
C GLU A 83 6.23 7.29 -8.23
N PHE A 84 6.97 6.79 -9.23
CA PHE A 84 7.68 5.53 -9.12
C PHE A 84 8.77 5.58 -8.02
N LEU A 85 9.52 6.68 -7.96
CA LEU A 85 10.50 6.91 -6.88
C LEU A 85 9.82 7.02 -5.51
N TYR A 86 8.67 7.70 -5.42
CA TYR A 86 7.93 7.82 -4.17
C TYR A 86 7.38 6.47 -3.68
N ILE A 87 6.80 5.66 -4.57
CA ILE A 87 6.34 4.30 -4.24
C ILE A 87 7.53 3.48 -3.75
N ARG A 88 8.66 3.49 -4.49
CA ARG A 88 9.88 2.77 -4.11
C ARG A 88 10.37 3.18 -2.72
N TYR A 89 10.49 4.48 -2.49
CA TYR A 89 10.89 5.05 -1.19
C TYR A 89 9.95 4.60 -0.07
N THR A 90 8.64 4.75 -0.27
CA THR A 90 7.63 4.45 0.74
C THR A 90 7.59 2.95 1.07
N LEU A 91 7.65 2.08 0.08
CA LEU A 91 7.60 0.64 0.29
C LEU A 91 8.86 0.10 0.97
N ILE A 92 10.05 0.50 0.52
CA ILE A 92 11.31 -0.03 1.07
C ILE A 92 11.51 0.46 2.50
N LYS A 93 11.27 1.76 2.74
CA LYS A 93 11.48 2.36 4.06
C LYS A 93 10.55 1.81 5.13
N ASN A 94 9.34 1.41 4.75
CA ASN A 94 8.31 0.93 5.68
C ASN A 94 8.03 -0.58 5.54
N ARG A 95 8.99 -1.35 5.00
CA ARG A 95 8.83 -2.79 4.72
C ARG A 95 8.38 -3.60 5.93
N GLU A 96 8.91 -3.28 7.11
CA GLU A 96 8.65 -4.00 8.36
C GLU A 96 7.26 -3.72 8.95
N PHE A 97 6.66 -2.58 8.62
CA PHE A 97 5.33 -2.17 9.08
C PHE A 97 4.20 -2.63 8.16
N MET A 98 4.52 -3.41 7.12
CA MET A 98 3.55 -3.92 6.16
C MET A 98 3.20 -5.38 6.43
N VAL A 99 1.90 -5.69 6.48
CA VAL A 99 1.39 -7.07 6.56
C VAL A 99 1.96 -7.94 5.44
N SER A 100 2.12 -7.38 4.23
CA SER A 100 2.69 -8.11 3.08
C SER A 100 3.36 -7.16 2.08
N PHE A 101 4.70 -7.04 2.13
CA PHE A 101 5.46 -6.16 1.24
C PHE A 101 5.32 -6.49 -0.25
N ASN A 102 5.43 -7.77 -0.63
CA ASN A 102 5.49 -8.18 -2.04
C ASN A 102 4.19 -7.88 -2.83
N PRO A 103 2.98 -8.19 -2.31
CA PRO A 103 1.72 -7.82 -2.96
C PRO A 103 1.59 -6.32 -3.16
N TYR A 104 1.89 -5.49 -2.15
CA TYR A 104 1.82 -4.02 -2.26
C TYR A 104 2.80 -3.52 -3.33
N ARG A 105 4.04 -4.02 -3.35
CA ARG A 105 5.02 -3.65 -4.36
C ARG A 105 4.56 -3.98 -5.76
N PHE A 106 4.09 -5.21 -5.99
CA PHE A 106 3.63 -5.62 -7.30
C PHE A 106 2.40 -4.80 -7.73
N PHE A 107 1.46 -4.58 -6.82
CA PHE A 107 0.23 -3.85 -7.11
C PHE A 107 0.51 -2.41 -7.52
N TYR A 108 1.24 -1.65 -6.69
CA TYR A 108 1.49 -0.22 -6.93
C TYR A 108 2.44 0.02 -8.10
N TYR A 109 3.47 -0.81 -8.29
CA TYR A 109 4.29 -0.72 -9.51
C TYR A 109 3.46 -1.05 -10.76
N GLY A 110 2.67 -2.11 -10.72
CA GLY A 110 1.84 -2.53 -11.84
C GLY A 110 0.82 -1.46 -12.23
N ILE A 111 0.01 -0.99 -11.28
CA ILE A 111 -1.06 -0.03 -11.57
C ILE A 111 -0.51 1.33 -12.04
N SER A 112 0.61 1.81 -11.47
CA SER A 112 1.24 3.06 -11.89
C SER A 112 1.86 2.94 -13.28
N THR A 113 2.55 1.83 -13.59
CA THR A 113 3.08 1.58 -14.94
C THR A 113 1.97 1.45 -15.97
N MET A 114 0.89 0.70 -15.67
CA MET A 114 -0.24 0.56 -16.58
C MET A 114 -0.95 1.89 -16.83
N THR A 115 -1.13 2.69 -15.78
CA THR A 115 -1.68 4.04 -15.89
C THR A 115 -0.81 4.91 -16.79
N PHE A 116 0.51 4.93 -16.56
CA PHE A 116 1.45 5.66 -17.42
C PHE A 116 1.36 5.23 -18.89
N LEU A 117 1.36 3.93 -19.16
CA LEU A 117 1.24 3.39 -20.52
C LEU A 117 -0.12 3.72 -21.16
N ALA A 118 -1.20 3.78 -20.37
CA ALA A 118 -2.51 4.17 -20.85
C ALA A 118 -2.57 5.66 -21.25
N PHE A 119 -1.97 6.56 -20.46
CA PHE A 119 -1.92 7.98 -20.84
C PHE A 119 -0.94 8.23 -21.98
N LEU A 120 0.22 7.57 -21.98
CA LEU A 120 1.22 7.67 -23.03
C LEU A 120 0.67 7.17 -24.36
N GLY A 121 0.08 5.96 -24.36
CA GLY A 121 -0.51 5.38 -25.56
C GLY A 121 -1.64 6.23 -26.14
N TYR A 122 -2.48 6.84 -25.29
CA TYR A 122 -3.49 7.79 -25.74
C TYR A 122 -2.87 9.04 -26.39
N LEU A 123 -1.86 9.66 -25.77
CA LEU A 123 -1.17 10.83 -26.32
C LEU A 123 -0.55 10.52 -27.69
N ILE A 124 0.07 9.35 -27.82
CA ILE A 124 0.66 8.87 -29.08
C ILE A 124 -0.45 8.66 -30.11
N LEU A 125 -1.49 7.89 -29.78
CA LEU A 125 -2.59 7.57 -30.69
C LEU A 125 -3.26 8.83 -31.25
N ARG A 126 -3.45 9.84 -30.40
CA ARG A 126 -4.06 11.11 -30.76
C ARG A 126 -3.26 11.91 -31.79
N ASN A 127 -1.95 11.71 -31.85
CA ASN A 127 -1.09 12.33 -32.87
C ASN A 127 -1.18 11.62 -34.23
N PHE A 128 -1.47 10.31 -34.25
CA PHE A 128 -1.55 9.53 -35.49
C PHE A 128 -2.94 9.56 -36.14
N THR A 129 -4.01 9.55 -35.34
CA THR A 129 -5.36 9.43 -35.89
C THR A 129 -6.43 10.10 -35.05
N LYS A 130 -7.46 10.60 -35.72
CA LYS A 130 -8.69 11.12 -35.12
C LYS A 130 -9.88 10.19 -35.31
N ALA A 131 -9.69 9.05 -36.00
CA ALA A 131 -10.79 8.14 -36.30
C ALA A 131 -11.21 7.34 -35.05
N LEU A 132 -12.49 7.43 -34.70
CA LEU A 132 -13.09 6.87 -33.48
C LEU A 132 -12.80 5.37 -33.30
N LYS A 133 -12.79 4.59 -34.38
CA LYS A 133 -12.54 3.15 -34.35
C LYS A 133 -11.24 2.77 -33.62
N TYR A 134 -10.17 3.55 -33.79
CA TYR A 134 -8.90 3.26 -33.14
C TYR A 134 -8.94 3.52 -31.64
N TYR A 135 -9.67 4.55 -31.19
CA TYR A 135 -9.86 4.83 -29.77
C TYR A 135 -10.67 3.73 -29.08
N LEU A 136 -11.70 3.19 -29.76
CA LEU A 136 -12.47 2.07 -29.22
C LEU A 136 -11.63 0.80 -29.07
N VAL A 137 -10.84 0.46 -30.10
CA VAL A 137 -9.88 -0.66 -30.04
C VAL A 137 -8.87 -0.44 -28.92
N TYR A 138 -8.33 0.77 -28.79
CA TYR A 138 -7.37 1.13 -27.75
C TYR A 138 -7.96 0.96 -26.34
N ILE A 139 -9.18 1.46 -26.10
CA ILE A 139 -9.89 1.25 -24.83
C ILE A 139 -10.05 -0.24 -24.55
N GLY A 140 -10.46 -1.03 -25.55
CA GLY A 140 -10.55 -2.49 -25.43
C GLY A 140 -9.25 -3.15 -25.00
N ILE A 141 -8.12 -2.77 -25.60
CA ILE A 141 -6.79 -3.27 -25.24
C ILE A 141 -6.43 -2.92 -23.79
N ILE A 142 -6.64 -1.67 -23.37
CA ILE A 142 -6.36 -1.23 -21.99
C ILE A 142 -7.26 -1.97 -21.00
N SER A 143 -8.55 -2.15 -21.31
CA SER A 143 -9.47 -2.92 -20.47
C SER A 143 -9.02 -4.38 -20.31
N LEU A 144 -8.62 -5.04 -21.41
CA LEU A 144 -8.08 -6.40 -21.35
C LEU A 144 -6.80 -6.47 -20.52
N ALA A 145 -5.89 -5.50 -20.66
CA ALA A 145 -4.68 -5.43 -19.86
C ALA A 145 -5.01 -5.30 -18.36
N VAL A 146 -5.95 -4.43 -17.98
CA VAL A 146 -6.39 -4.24 -16.58
C VAL A 146 -7.01 -5.51 -16.01
N LEU A 147 -7.87 -6.18 -16.78
CA LEU A 147 -8.46 -7.45 -16.37
C LEU A 147 -7.41 -8.56 -16.22
N GLY A 148 -6.46 -8.63 -17.16
CA GLY A 148 -5.34 -9.57 -17.11
C GLY A 148 -4.44 -9.33 -15.89
N PHE A 149 -4.12 -8.07 -15.61
CA PHE A 149 -3.36 -7.69 -14.41
C PHE A 149 -4.08 -8.10 -13.13
N ARG A 150 -5.39 -7.81 -13.02
CA ARG A 150 -6.21 -8.22 -11.88
C ARG A 150 -6.23 -9.74 -11.71
N TYR A 151 -6.42 -10.48 -12.79
CA TYR A 151 -6.42 -11.94 -12.79
C TYR A 151 -5.08 -12.49 -12.31
N TYR A 152 -3.98 -12.00 -12.89
CA TYR A 152 -2.63 -12.42 -12.51
C TYR A 152 -2.31 -12.09 -11.06
N PHE A 153 -2.67 -10.89 -10.59
CA PHE A 153 -2.48 -10.48 -9.20
C PHE A 153 -3.19 -11.44 -8.24
N LYS A 154 -4.48 -11.72 -8.51
CA LYS A 154 -5.28 -12.66 -7.72
C LYS A 154 -4.68 -14.07 -7.74
N HIS A 155 -4.23 -14.55 -8.90
CA HIS A 155 -3.63 -15.88 -9.00
C HIS A 155 -2.29 -15.99 -8.25
N ARG A 156 -1.45 -14.95 -8.32
CA ARG A 156 -0.09 -14.97 -7.77
C ARG A 156 -0.02 -14.67 -6.27
N PHE A 157 -0.89 -13.78 -5.79
CA PHE A 157 -0.87 -13.24 -4.43
C PHE A 157 -2.18 -13.43 -3.67
N GLY A 158 -3.26 -13.86 -4.34
CA GLY A 158 -4.56 -14.03 -3.71
C GLY A 158 -4.54 -15.14 -2.65
N ARG A 159 -5.27 -14.91 -1.57
CA ARG A 159 -5.50 -15.90 -0.51
C ARG A 159 -6.91 -15.80 0.03
N ASP A 160 -7.41 -16.92 0.54
CA ASP A 160 -8.79 -17.04 1.07
C ASP A 160 -8.85 -16.84 2.59
N TYR A 161 -7.79 -16.26 3.17
CA TYR A 161 -7.71 -15.97 4.60
C TYR A 161 -7.02 -14.65 4.87
N THR A 162 -7.30 -14.07 6.03
CA THR A 162 -6.62 -12.88 6.55
C THR A 162 -6.37 -13.02 8.06
N TYR A 163 -5.70 -12.04 8.66
CA TYR A 163 -5.43 -12.01 10.11
C TYR A 163 -6.08 -10.79 10.75
N GLY A 164 -6.54 -10.95 11.98
CA GLY A 164 -7.09 -9.87 12.76
C GLY A 164 -6.88 -10.06 14.26
N ILE A 165 -7.20 -9.02 15.02
CA ILE A 165 -7.08 -8.99 16.48
C ILE A 165 -8.49 -8.97 17.07
N VAL A 166 -8.76 -9.84 18.03
CA VAL A 166 -10.04 -9.88 18.75
C VAL A 166 -10.10 -8.70 19.71
N GLU A 167 -11.11 -7.85 19.55
CA GLU A 167 -11.27 -6.62 20.34
C GLU A 167 -12.35 -6.76 21.41
N GLU A 168 -13.41 -7.51 21.11
CA GLU A 168 -14.58 -7.62 21.99
C GLU A 168 -15.31 -8.94 21.71
N ILE A 169 -15.78 -9.62 22.77
CA ILE A 169 -16.59 -10.85 22.65
C ILE A 169 -17.98 -10.60 23.26
N LYS A 170 -19.04 -10.82 22.46
CA LYS A 170 -20.44 -10.66 22.88
C LYS A 170 -21.31 -11.77 22.28
N ASN A 171 -22.04 -12.49 23.13
CA ASN A 171 -23.08 -13.47 22.73
C ASN A 171 -22.61 -14.41 21.58
N ASP A 172 -21.52 -15.14 21.80
CA ASP A 172 -20.90 -16.06 20.81
C ASP A 172 -20.40 -15.41 19.51
N LEU A 173 -20.30 -14.08 19.47
CA LEU A 173 -19.66 -13.32 18.39
C LEU A 173 -18.40 -12.63 18.89
N ALA A 174 -17.35 -12.71 18.10
CA ALA A 174 -16.12 -11.96 18.28
C ALA A 174 -16.09 -10.79 17.29
N LYS A 175 -15.85 -9.59 17.81
CA LYS A 175 -15.52 -8.40 17.02
C LYS A 175 -14.02 -8.41 16.76
N VAL A 176 -13.66 -8.61 15.50
CA VAL A 176 -12.26 -8.72 15.10
C VAL A 176 -11.89 -7.52 14.26
N PHE A 177 -10.83 -6.82 14.64
CA PHE A 177 -10.23 -5.78 13.83
C PHE A 177 -9.28 -6.40 12.81
N VAL A 178 -9.50 -6.09 11.54
CA VAL A 178 -8.70 -6.59 10.41
C VAL A 178 -8.04 -5.40 9.73
N HIS A 179 -6.74 -5.50 9.48
CA HIS A 179 -6.00 -4.50 8.71
C HIS A 179 -6.33 -4.58 7.22
N ASP A 180 -5.94 -3.55 6.46
CA ASP A 180 -5.96 -3.61 5.00
C ASP A 180 -5.13 -4.81 4.52
N ASP A 181 -5.74 -5.68 3.72
CA ASP A 181 -5.07 -6.87 3.19
C ASP A 181 -5.41 -7.04 1.72
N ILE A 182 -4.53 -6.51 0.88
CA ILE A 182 -4.68 -6.56 -0.58
C ILE A 182 -4.67 -7.98 -1.14
N SER A 183 -4.05 -8.93 -0.44
CA SER A 183 -3.95 -10.33 -0.87
C SER A 183 -5.28 -11.06 -0.65
N ALA A 184 -5.94 -10.79 0.47
CA ALA A 184 -7.29 -11.28 0.74
C ALA A 184 -8.40 -10.40 0.14
N ASN A 185 -8.04 -9.21 -0.37
CA ASN A 185 -8.96 -8.17 -0.82
C ASN A 185 -9.96 -7.77 0.29
N VAL A 186 -9.48 -7.73 1.54
CA VAL A 186 -10.27 -7.33 2.71
C VAL A 186 -9.93 -5.88 3.06
N LYS A 187 -10.97 -5.07 3.31
CA LYS A 187 -10.82 -3.68 3.70
C LYS A 187 -10.57 -3.56 5.20
N PRO A 188 -9.80 -2.55 5.65
CA PRO A 188 -9.58 -2.33 7.07
C PRO A 188 -10.90 -2.03 7.80
N GLY A 189 -11.09 -2.64 8.97
CA GLY A 189 -12.30 -2.41 9.77
C GLY A 189 -12.58 -3.49 10.81
N TYR A 190 -13.69 -3.31 11.52
CA TYR A 190 -14.19 -4.25 12.51
C TYR A 190 -15.24 -5.17 11.88
N TYR A 191 -15.09 -6.47 12.10
CA TYR A 191 -16.00 -7.48 11.58
C TYR A 191 -16.50 -8.35 12.72
N TRP A 192 -17.80 -8.61 12.77
CA TRP A 192 -18.39 -9.58 13.68
C TRP A 192 -18.36 -10.96 13.04
N VAL A 193 -17.72 -11.91 13.73
CA VAL A 193 -17.60 -13.30 13.27
C VAL A 193 -17.97 -14.25 14.41
N PRO A 194 -18.49 -15.46 14.10
CA PRO A 194 -18.76 -16.47 15.13
C PRO A 194 -17.50 -16.78 15.95
N ALA A 195 -17.63 -16.71 17.26
CA ALA A 195 -16.58 -17.07 18.22
C ALA A 195 -16.65 -18.57 18.53
N ASN A 196 -15.47 -19.19 18.67
CA ASN A 196 -15.36 -20.53 19.26
C ASN A 196 -15.03 -20.37 20.75
N ALA A 197 -15.31 -21.39 21.56
CA ALA A 197 -15.19 -21.34 23.03
C ALA A 197 -13.78 -21.02 23.61
N ASN A 198 -12.73 -21.01 22.78
CA ASN A 198 -11.34 -20.85 23.19
C ASN A 198 -10.71 -19.51 22.79
N ILE A 199 -11.50 -18.46 22.53
CA ILE A 199 -11.03 -17.17 22.03
C ILE A 199 -11.12 -16.13 23.15
N LYS A 200 -10.07 -15.32 23.30
CA LYS A 200 -9.98 -14.21 24.27
C LYS A 200 -9.76 -12.88 23.55
N GLU A 201 -10.12 -11.79 24.23
CA GLU A 201 -9.77 -10.44 23.78
C GLU A 201 -8.24 -10.29 23.72
N GLY A 202 -7.74 -9.68 22.66
CA GLY A 202 -6.32 -9.55 22.35
C GLY A 202 -5.72 -10.70 21.52
N ASP A 203 -6.46 -11.80 21.29
CA ASP A 203 -5.97 -12.90 20.48
C ASP A 203 -5.79 -12.52 19.00
N ILE A 204 -4.72 -13.00 18.38
CA ILE A 204 -4.53 -12.90 16.93
C ILE A 204 -5.20 -14.12 16.29
N VAL A 205 -6.13 -13.87 15.39
CA VAL A 205 -6.93 -14.91 14.75
C VAL A 205 -6.75 -14.91 13.24
N LYS A 206 -6.71 -16.12 12.67
CA LYS A 206 -6.76 -16.35 11.23
C LYS A 206 -8.21 -16.50 10.82
N LEU A 207 -8.66 -15.67 9.89
CA LEU A 207 -10.04 -15.58 9.44
C LEU A 207 -10.18 -16.13 8.03
N LEU A 208 -11.17 -17.00 7.80
CA LEU A 208 -11.64 -17.35 6.47
C LEU A 208 -12.35 -16.16 5.84
N VAL A 209 -12.03 -15.89 4.58
CA VAL A 209 -12.54 -14.75 3.84
C VAL A 209 -13.42 -15.24 2.69
N GLU A 210 -14.65 -14.75 2.64
CA GLU A 210 -15.54 -14.98 1.50
C GLU A 210 -15.29 -13.93 0.43
N GLN A 211 -14.91 -14.40 -0.75
CA GLN A 211 -14.67 -13.55 -1.90
C GLN A 211 -15.99 -13.07 -2.51
N ARG A 212 -16.08 -11.77 -2.77
CA ARG A 212 -17.22 -11.17 -3.48
C ARG A 212 -16.79 -10.66 -4.85
N THR A 213 -17.53 -11.05 -5.89
CA THR A 213 -17.26 -10.59 -7.25
C THR A 213 -17.44 -9.07 -7.32
N PHE A 214 -16.42 -8.35 -7.79
CA PHE A 214 -16.37 -6.87 -7.89
C PHE A 214 -16.52 -6.10 -6.56
N ARG A 215 -16.48 -6.75 -5.40
CA ARG A 215 -16.51 -6.10 -4.09
C ARG A 215 -15.31 -6.54 -3.24
N GLY A 216 -15.11 -5.85 -2.11
CA GLY A 216 -14.18 -6.32 -1.09
C GLY A 216 -14.66 -7.64 -0.50
N SER A 217 -13.74 -8.53 -0.19
CA SER A 217 -14.00 -9.78 0.50
C SER A 217 -14.33 -9.51 1.97
N ILE A 218 -15.07 -10.43 2.61
CA ILE A 218 -15.52 -10.26 4.00
C ILE A 218 -15.05 -11.45 4.86
N PRO A 219 -14.48 -11.20 6.05
CA PRO A 219 -14.22 -12.26 7.04
C PRO A 219 -15.52 -12.93 7.49
N VAL A 220 -15.57 -14.26 7.45
CA VAL A 220 -16.78 -15.03 7.78
C VAL A 220 -16.62 -15.88 9.04
N ARG A 221 -15.45 -16.50 9.22
CA ARG A 221 -15.23 -17.46 10.31
C ARG A 221 -13.79 -17.46 10.79
N ILE A 222 -13.58 -17.72 12.07
CA ILE A 222 -12.25 -17.94 12.65
C ILE A 222 -11.81 -19.39 12.37
N LEU A 223 -10.64 -19.53 11.76
CA LEU A 223 -10.02 -20.82 11.43
C LEU A 223 -9.08 -21.28 12.56
N GLU A 224 -8.19 -20.40 13.00
CA GLU A 224 -7.12 -20.70 13.94
C GLU A 224 -6.89 -19.50 14.88
N VAL A 225 -6.50 -19.80 16.13
CA VAL A 225 -6.02 -18.80 17.09
C VAL A 225 -4.50 -18.92 17.17
N SER A 226 -3.80 -17.87 16.78
CA SER A 226 -2.36 -17.74 17.02
C SER A 226 -2.19 -17.09 18.39
N GLN A 227 -1.99 -17.90 19.42
CA GLN A 227 -1.62 -17.37 20.74
C GLN A 227 -0.31 -16.59 20.60
N SER A 228 -0.29 -15.34 21.05
CA SER A 228 0.96 -14.63 21.23
C SER A 228 1.70 -15.33 22.36
N SER A 229 2.80 -16.00 22.04
CA SER A 229 3.75 -16.48 23.04
C SER A 229 4.42 -15.25 23.68
N GLN A 230 3.72 -14.57 24.57
CA GLN A 230 4.39 -13.84 25.66
C GLN A 230 4.88 -14.91 26.63
N THR A 231 5.99 -15.57 26.27
CA THR A 231 6.76 -16.35 27.22
C THR A 231 7.37 -15.33 28.18
N SER A 232 6.71 -15.15 29.32
CA SER A 232 7.30 -14.61 30.54
C SER A 232 8.53 -15.47 30.85
N THR A 233 9.71 -15.03 30.42
CA THR A 233 10.98 -15.52 30.96
C THR A 233 11.22 -14.81 32.29
N GLU A 234 10.52 -15.28 33.32
CA GLU A 234 11.11 -15.41 34.65
C GLU A 234 11.26 -16.91 34.90
N PRO A 235 12.48 -17.47 34.91
CA PRO A 235 12.77 -18.61 35.73
C PRO A 235 13.11 -18.11 37.14
N LYS A 236 12.25 -18.45 38.09
CA LYS A 236 12.68 -18.70 39.47
C LYS A 236 13.65 -19.87 39.42
N ASP A 237 14.93 -19.61 39.62
CA ASP A 237 15.86 -20.65 40.05
C ASP A 237 15.74 -20.80 41.57
N GLU A 238 14.94 -21.76 41.99
CA GLU A 238 15.11 -22.48 43.25
C GLU A 238 16.01 -23.69 42.98
N SER A 239 17.31 -23.59 43.28
CA SER A 239 18.16 -24.69 43.76
C SER A 239 19.63 -24.28 43.82
N GLU A 240 20.09 -23.86 45.00
CA GLU A 240 21.22 -24.43 45.78
C GLU A 240 21.35 -23.72 47.13
#